data_AF-A0A2K8NU92-F1
#
_entry.id   AF-A0A2K8NU92-F1
#
_cell.length_a   1.000
_cell.length_b   1.000
_cell.length_c   1.000
_cell.angle_alpha   90.00
_cell.angle_beta   90.00
_cell.angle_gamma   90.00
#
_symmetry.space_group_name_H-M   'P 1'
#
loop_
_entity.id
_entity.type
_entity.pdbx_description
1 polymer ?
#
loop_
_entity_poly.entity_id
_entity_poly.type
_entity_poly.pdbx_seq_one_letter_code
_entity_poly.pdbx_strand_id
1 'polypeptide(L)'
;MNNTTYQRGRPGYGSTSLFGLRGMIVTFQVIGMVFALAGLVAYIVYFGDISNNISGDKNVQGRALAAMILGLLTYLAWKTFYAGMIIIRFVRNSDDGEITANRFVLSALSLNLGGLLTPFILTRLPNVPVRSTINPRWFLSRSMGMIAVVGAPCFLLVFFLSALNGGDSPLTTTQLFDKNAGAFGVTLGVLISQVVITLFAAITVAFYYQKNSHDLFTGPKNALRTFMKIIAVIWLIVVTIELFILLFFAIVRIFGALADVLNTLSDRNRGPLMLFAAVFNLMWTVAAMTYYIYTINKTIVGIWSDEGVVYGHFSGFARLEKAENGQTRQR
;
A
#
# COMPACT_ATOMS: atom_id res chain seq x y z
N MET A 1 18.36 -25.07 28.13
CA MET A 1 17.60 -23.94 28.71
C MET A 1 18.59 -22.82 28.97
N ASN A 2 18.63 -21.81 28.09
CA ASN A 2 19.48 -20.63 28.27
C ASN A 2 18.56 -19.42 28.47
N ASN A 3 18.49 -18.92 29.70
CA ASN A 3 17.85 -17.66 30.05
C ASN A 3 18.75 -16.52 29.58
N THR A 4 18.45 -15.93 28.42
CA THR A 4 18.98 -14.61 28.07
C THR A 4 18.04 -13.55 28.62
N THR A 5 18.42 -13.04 29.78
CA THR A 5 17.86 -11.87 30.45
C THR A 5 17.92 -10.68 29.50
N TYR A 6 16.75 -10.19 29.06
CA TYR A 6 16.62 -8.95 28.31
C TYR A 6 17.12 -7.78 29.17
N GLN A 7 18.29 -7.22 28.82
CA GLN A 7 18.68 -5.92 29.36
C GLN A 7 17.73 -4.86 28.80
N ARG A 8 16.82 -4.39 29.65
CA ARG A 8 16.05 -3.16 29.43
C ARG A 8 17.03 -1.98 29.37
N GLY A 9 17.45 -1.64 28.15
CA GLY A 9 18.21 -0.41 27.89
C GLY A 9 17.38 0.80 28.32
N ARG A 10 17.96 1.64 29.18
CA ARG A 10 17.39 2.91 29.65
C ARG A 10 17.11 3.86 28.46
N PRO A 11 16.02 4.65 28.50
CA PRO A 11 15.72 5.64 27.47
C PRO A 11 16.67 6.83 27.65
N GLY A 12 17.69 6.90 26.79
CA GLY A 12 18.69 7.96 26.79
C GLY A 12 18.88 8.56 25.40
N TYR A 13 17.79 8.95 24.75
CA TYR A 13 17.82 9.89 23.60
C TYR A 13 16.55 10.76 23.67
N GLY A 14 16.73 12.06 23.41
CA GLY A 14 15.81 13.16 23.70
C GLY A 14 14.32 12.87 23.49
N SER A 15 13.55 13.15 24.54
CA SER A 15 12.11 12.97 24.70
C SER A 15 11.25 13.96 23.91
N THR A 16 11.67 14.37 22.71
CA THR A 16 10.81 15.14 21.80
C THR A 16 9.82 14.22 21.09
N SER A 17 8.87 13.71 21.88
CA SER A 17 7.54 13.17 21.53
C SER A 17 7.44 11.97 20.56
N LEU A 18 8.03 10.82 20.90
CA LEU A 18 7.59 9.53 20.33
C LEU A 18 6.10 9.26 20.57
N PHE A 19 5.53 9.80 21.65
CA PHE A 19 4.09 9.83 21.91
C PHE A 19 3.30 10.57 20.82
N GLY A 20 3.87 11.67 20.30
CA GLY A 20 3.32 12.40 19.15
C GLY A 20 3.42 11.58 17.87
N LEU A 21 4.53 10.86 17.68
CA LEU A 21 4.78 10.05 16.49
C LEU A 21 3.78 8.89 16.34
N ARG A 22 3.48 8.16 17.43
CA ARG A 22 2.43 7.14 17.45
C ARG A 22 1.05 7.72 17.12
N GLY A 23 0.72 8.86 17.73
CA GLY A 23 -0.53 9.58 17.47
C GLY A 23 -0.66 9.98 16.00
N MET A 24 0.40 10.53 15.40
CA MET A 24 0.41 10.93 13.99
C MET A 24 0.23 9.75 13.03
N ILE A 25 0.84 8.58 13.32
CA ILE A 25 0.62 7.38 12.51
C ILE A 25 -0.85 6.97 12.54
N VAL A 26 -1.46 6.93 13.72
CA VAL A 26 -2.89 6.58 13.86
C VAL A 26 -3.76 7.60 13.12
N THR A 27 -3.52 8.89 13.32
CA THR A 27 -4.30 9.96 12.67
C THR A 27 -4.21 9.89 11.15
N PHE A 28 -3.02 9.67 10.58
CA PHE A 28 -2.87 9.57 9.13
C PHE A 28 -3.52 8.32 8.54
N GLN A 29 -3.51 7.20 9.27
CA GLN A 29 -4.26 6.02 8.82
C GLN A 29 -5.77 6.26 8.85
N VAL A 30 -6.29 6.93 9.89
CA VAL A 30 -7.70 7.30 9.98
C VAL A 30 -8.11 8.23 8.83
N ILE A 31 -7.31 9.27 8.58
CA ILE A 31 -7.56 10.19 7.46
C ILE A 31 -7.56 9.44 6.12
N GLY A 32 -6.57 8.56 5.89
CA GLY A 32 -6.50 7.74 4.68
C GLY A 32 -7.73 6.84 4.49
N MET A 33 -8.21 6.20 5.56
CA MET A 33 -9.43 5.39 5.52
C MET A 33 -10.67 6.23 5.19
N VAL A 34 -10.79 7.43 5.76
CA VAL A 34 -11.90 8.35 5.48
C VAL A 34 -11.90 8.79 4.01
N PHE A 35 -10.74 9.16 3.46
CA PHE A 35 -10.63 9.53 2.04
C PHE A 35 -10.92 8.36 1.09
N ALA A 36 -10.48 7.15 1.42
CA ALA A 36 -10.78 5.97 0.62
C ALA A 36 -12.29 5.67 0.59
N LEU A 37 -12.97 5.79 1.74
CA LEU A 37 -14.43 5.63 1.83
C LEU A 37 -15.17 6.77 1.11
N ALA A 38 -14.74 8.01 1.30
CA ALA A 38 -15.33 9.16 0.60
C ALA A 38 -15.18 9.06 -0.92
N GLY A 39 -14.02 8.62 -1.41
CA GLY A 39 -13.78 8.37 -2.83
C GLY A 39 -14.64 7.25 -3.39
N LEU A 40 -14.84 6.16 -2.63
CA LEU A 40 -15.73 5.08 -3.01
C LEU A 40 -17.19 5.56 -3.09
N VAL A 41 -17.67 6.30 -2.08
CA VAL A 41 -19.03 6.85 -2.05
C VAL A 41 -19.24 7.82 -3.21
N ALA A 42 -18.29 8.71 -3.46
CA ALA A 42 -18.35 9.63 -4.61
C ALA A 42 -18.49 8.85 -5.93
N TYR A 43 -17.68 7.80 -6.14
CA TYR A 43 -17.78 6.99 -7.36
C TYR A 43 -19.14 6.27 -7.48
N ILE A 44 -19.68 5.74 -6.37
CA ILE A 44 -21.01 5.11 -6.37
C ILE A 44 -22.09 6.11 -6.76
N VAL A 45 -22.06 7.32 -6.20
CA VAL A 45 -23.05 8.37 -6.49
C VAL A 45 -22.99 8.80 -7.96
N TYR A 46 -21.80 8.96 -8.52
CA TYR A 46 -21.61 9.36 -9.93
C TYR A 46 -21.53 8.16 -10.88
N PHE A 47 -21.86 6.94 -10.45
CA PHE A 47 -21.69 5.75 -11.27
C PHE A 47 -22.51 5.82 -12.56
N GLY A 48 -23.76 6.30 -12.49
CA GLY A 48 -24.63 6.45 -13.65
C GLY A 48 -24.03 7.36 -14.71
N ASP A 49 -23.61 8.56 -14.31
CA ASP A 49 -22.98 9.54 -15.19
C ASP A 49 -21.67 9.01 -15.79
N ILE A 50 -20.83 8.35 -14.99
CA ILE A 50 -19.56 7.77 -15.44
C ILE A 50 -19.81 6.63 -16.44
N SER A 51 -20.75 5.75 -16.14
CA SER A 51 -21.13 4.64 -17.02
C SER A 51 -21.63 5.19 -18.35
N ASN A 52 -22.52 6.19 -18.34
CA ASN A 52 -23.10 6.77 -19.54
C ASN A 52 -22.04 7.51 -20.38
N ASN A 53 -21.09 8.21 -19.75
CA ASN A 53 -19.97 8.87 -20.45
C ASN A 53 -18.96 7.89 -21.09
N ILE A 54 -18.71 6.74 -20.46
CA ILE A 54 -17.78 5.74 -20.98
C ILE A 54 -18.37 4.94 -22.14
N SER A 55 -19.69 4.72 -22.12
CA SER A 55 -20.32 3.67 -22.91
C SER A 55 -21.35 4.17 -23.93
N GLY A 56 -21.97 5.34 -23.70
CA GLY A 56 -23.23 5.68 -24.34
C GLY A 56 -24.34 4.72 -23.88
N ASP A 57 -25.59 5.17 -23.81
CA ASP A 57 -26.72 4.53 -23.10
C ASP A 57 -26.99 3.03 -23.37
N LYS A 58 -26.34 2.38 -24.34
CA LYS A 58 -26.62 1.00 -24.76
C LYS A 58 -25.40 0.08 -24.90
N ASN A 59 -24.18 0.53 -24.61
CA ASN A 59 -23.01 -0.32 -24.78
C ASN A 59 -22.74 -1.18 -23.53
N VAL A 60 -23.14 -2.46 -23.63
CA VAL A 60 -22.95 -3.49 -22.59
C VAL A 60 -21.49 -3.62 -22.16
N GLN A 61 -20.54 -3.49 -23.09
CA GLN A 61 -19.11 -3.61 -22.79
C GLN A 61 -18.61 -2.46 -21.93
N GLY A 62 -18.99 -1.22 -22.26
CA GLY A 62 -18.55 -0.05 -21.50
C GLY A 62 -19.11 -0.03 -20.08
N ARG A 63 -20.33 -0.53 -19.87
CA ARG A 63 -20.91 -0.73 -18.55
C ARG A 63 -20.20 -1.83 -17.74
N ALA A 64 -19.85 -2.95 -18.36
CA ALA A 64 -19.04 -3.98 -17.71
C ALA A 64 -17.67 -3.43 -17.27
N LEU A 65 -17.04 -2.57 -18.09
CA LEU A 65 -15.80 -1.89 -17.73
C LEU A 65 -15.98 -0.90 -16.57
N ALA A 66 -17.04 -0.09 -16.57
CA ALA A 66 -17.34 0.83 -15.47
C ALA A 66 -17.59 0.08 -14.15
N ALA A 67 -18.33 -1.03 -14.21
CA ALA A 67 -18.56 -1.92 -13.06
C ALA A 67 -17.27 -2.59 -12.57
N MET A 68 -16.36 -2.95 -13.49
CA MET A 68 -15.04 -3.48 -13.14
C MET A 68 -14.21 -2.44 -12.39
N ILE A 69 -14.23 -1.18 -12.82
CA ILE A 69 -13.54 -0.09 -12.12
C ILE A 69 -14.13 0.11 -10.71
N LEU A 70 -15.46 0.08 -10.56
CA LEU A 70 -16.11 0.19 -9.25
C LEU A 70 -15.76 -1.00 -8.33
N GLY A 71 -15.74 -2.22 -8.86
CA GLY A 71 -15.25 -3.39 -8.14
C GLY A 71 -13.80 -3.21 -7.67
N LEU A 72 -12.93 -2.68 -8.53
CA LEU A 72 -11.53 -2.43 -8.21
C LEU A 72 -11.38 -1.38 -7.10
N LEU A 73 -12.14 -0.27 -7.19
CA LEU A 73 -12.16 0.76 -6.16
C LEU A 73 -12.66 0.21 -4.82
N THR A 74 -13.67 -0.67 -4.84
CA THR A 74 -14.16 -1.34 -3.64
C THR A 74 -13.08 -2.23 -3.03
N TYR A 75 -12.37 -3.01 -3.84
CA TYR A 75 -11.25 -3.83 -3.38
C TYR A 75 -10.13 -2.98 -2.76
N LEU A 76 -9.76 -1.87 -3.41
CA LEU A 76 -8.75 -0.94 -2.91
C LEU A 76 -9.19 -0.24 -1.61
N ALA A 77 -10.47 0.12 -1.50
CA ALA A 77 -11.04 0.69 -0.27
C ALA A 77 -11.01 -0.33 0.88
N TRP A 78 -11.40 -1.58 0.62
CA TRP A 78 -11.32 -2.66 1.61
C TRP A 78 -9.87 -2.93 2.03
N LYS A 79 -8.94 -3.03 1.07
CA LYS A 79 -7.51 -3.18 1.31
C LYS A 79 -7.00 -2.06 2.23
N THR A 80 -7.36 -0.82 1.92
CA THR A 80 -7.03 0.39 2.71
C THR A 80 -7.56 0.31 4.13
N PHE A 81 -8.84 -0.04 4.29
CA PHE A 81 -9.49 -0.16 5.58
C PHE A 81 -8.86 -1.26 6.46
N TYR A 82 -8.70 -2.46 5.90
CA TYR A 82 -8.17 -3.61 6.65
C TYR A 82 -6.73 -3.42 7.09
N ALA A 83 -5.84 -2.97 6.20
CA ALA A 83 -4.45 -2.77 6.60
C ALA A 83 -4.29 -1.54 7.51
N GLY A 84 -5.12 -0.49 7.35
CA GLY A 84 -5.20 0.62 8.29
C GLY A 84 -5.53 0.15 9.71
N MET A 85 -6.53 -0.72 9.86
CA MET A 85 -6.86 -1.36 11.15
C MET A 85 -5.70 -2.17 11.73
N ILE A 86 -4.99 -2.95 10.90
CA ILE A 86 -3.81 -3.71 11.35
C ILE A 86 -2.72 -2.78 11.87
N ILE A 87 -2.41 -1.70 11.14
CA ILE A 87 -1.37 -0.75 11.54
C ILE A 87 -1.75 -0.06 12.86
N ILE A 88 -3.00 0.40 13.01
CA ILE A 88 -3.47 1.03 14.25
C ILE A 88 -3.38 0.04 15.42
N ARG A 89 -3.83 -1.20 15.23
CA ARG A 89 -3.77 -2.25 16.26
C ARG A 89 -2.32 -2.59 16.62
N PHE A 90 -1.42 -2.61 15.64
CA PHE A 90 0.00 -2.85 15.87
C PHE A 90 0.63 -1.72 16.69
N VAL A 91 0.46 -0.47 16.25
CA VAL A 91 1.05 0.72 16.92
C VAL A 91 0.52 0.92 18.34
N ARG A 92 -0.75 0.56 18.60
CA ARG A 92 -1.35 0.65 19.94
C ARG A 92 -0.86 -0.43 20.91
N ASN A 93 -0.52 -1.62 20.41
CA ASN A 93 -0.18 -2.77 21.26
C ASN A 93 1.32 -3.07 21.34
N SER A 94 2.16 -2.40 20.54
CA SER A 94 3.61 -2.62 20.50
C SER A 94 4.42 -1.54 21.22
N ASP A 95 5.59 -1.94 21.70
CA ASP A 95 6.59 -1.03 22.27
C ASP A 95 7.35 -0.26 21.17
N ASP A 96 7.96 0.89 21.52
CA ASP A 96 8.64 1.77 20.55
C ASP A 96 9.80 1.06 19.83
N GLY A 97 10.46 0.15 20.54
CA GLY A 97 11.49 -0.72 19.98
C GLY A 97 10.94 -1.69 18.93
N GLU A 98 9.75 -2.25 19.16
CA GLU A 98 9.10 -3.15 18.20
C GLU A 98 8.59 -2.42 16.97
N ILE A 99 8.07 -1.20 17.12
CA ILE A 99 7.64 -0.36 16.00
C ILE A 99 8.83 -0.01 15.11
N THR A 100 9.95 0.37 15.73
CA THR A 100 11.19 0.68 15.00
C THR A 100 11.76 -0.55 14.30
N ALA A 101 11.71 -1.71 14.94
CA ALA A 101 12.18 -2.98 14.38
C ALA A 101 11.35 -3.46 13.18
N ASN A 102 10.04 -3.20 13.16
CA ASN A 102 9.11 -3.64 12.12
C ASN A 102 8.72 -2.53 11.12
N ARG A 103 9.43 -1.39 11.12
CA ARG A 103 9.09 -0.20 10.32
C ARG A 103 8.94 -0.47 8.82
N PHE A 104 9.70 -1.41 8.26
CA PHE A 104 9.63 -1.73 6.83
C PHE A 104 8.40 -2.54 6.46
N VAL A 105 7.94 -3.41 7.36
CA VAL A 105 6.70 -4.16 7.19
C VAL A 105 5.49 -3.22 7.27
N LEU A 106 5.52 -2.29 8.23
CA LEU A 106 4.51 -1.24 8.36
C LEU A 106 4.53 -0.27 7.18
N SER A 107 5.72 0.10 6.69
CA SER A 107 5.90 0.91 5.49
C SER A 107 5.37 0.19 4.25
N ALA A 108 5.67 -1.09 4.08
CA ALA A 108 5.19 -1.90 2.96
C ALA A 108 3.66 -2.02 2.97
N LEU A 109 3.05 -2.25 4.13
CA LEU A 109 1.60 -2.25 4.25
C LEU A 109 1.04 -0.88 3.92
N SER A 110 1.56 0.20 4.51
CA SER A 110 1.00 1.54 4.28
C SER A 110 1.19 2.06 2.85
N LEU A 111 2.33 1.78 2.20
CA LEU A 111 2.56 2.15 0.81
C LEU A 111 1.58 1.45 -0.12
N ASN A 112 1.22 0.19 0.19
CA ASN A 112 0.20 -0.56 -0.53
C ASN A 112 -1.23 -0.04 -0.34
N LEU A 113 -1.45 0.91 0.58
CA LEU A 113 -2.74 1.61 0.79
C LEU A 113 -2.79 2.97 0.11
N GLY A 114 -1.73 3.37 -0.61
CA GLY A 114 -1.58 4.77 -1.04
C GLY A 114 -1.32 5.75 0.10
N GLY A 115 -1.06 5.25 1.32
CA GLY A 115 -0.76 6.06 2.49
C GLY A 115 0.66 6.61 2.41
N LEU A 116 0.80 7.89 2.02
CA LEU A 116 2.09 8.59 1.88
C LEU A 116 2.71 8.99 3.22
N LEU A 117 1.86 9.29 4.20
CA LEU A 117 2.27 9.98 5.42
C LEU A 117 2.81 9.04 6.50
N THR A 118 2.34 7.79 6.56
CA THR A 118 2.85 6.82 7.52
C THR A 118 4.26 6.34 7.19
N PRO A 119 4.61 6.00 5.94
CA PRO A 119 6.00 5.77 5.54
C PRO A 119 6.89 6.99 5.78
N PHE A 120 6.35 8.21 5.64
CA PHE A 120 7.04 9.47 5.95
C PHE A 120 7.40 9.63 7.42
N ILE A 121 6.49 9.25 8.32
CA ILE A 121 6.80 9.25 9.75
C ILE A 121 7.82 8.15 10.07
N LEU A 122 7.67 6.97 9.48
CA LEU A 122 8.50 5.80 9.79
C LEU A 122 9.97 5.98 9.36
N THR A 123 10.27 6.81 8.35
CA THR A 123 11.66 7.17 7.99
C THR A 123 12.31 8.13 8.99
N ARG A 124 11.53 8.83 9.82
CA ARG A 124 12.03 9.69 10.89
C ARG A 124 12.37 8.93 12.17
N LEU A 125 12.04 7.64 12.25
CA LEU A 125 12.40 6.81 13.41
C LEU A 125 13.91 6.56 13.45
N PRO A 126 14.54 6.69 14.63
CA PRO A 126 15.98 6.51 14.78
C PRO A 126 16.39 5.12 14.32
N ASN A 127 17.55 5.06 13.66
CA ASN A 127 18.06 3.82 13.13
C ASN A 127 18.81 3.05 14.21
N VAL A 128 18.05 2.42 15.09
CA VAL A 128 18.61 1.56 16.13
C VAL A 128 18.84 0.17 15.51
N PRO A 129 20.00 -0.47 15.73
CA PRO A 129 20.24 -1.85 15.29
C PRO A 129 19.36 -2.79 16.12
N VAL A 130 18.08 -2.88 15.78
CA VAL A 130 17.12 -3.79 16.41
C VAL A 130 16.75 -4.84 15.39
N ARG A 131 16.85 -6.11 15.78
CA ARG A 131 16.35 -7.22 14.94
C ARG A 131 14.83 -7.12 14.85
N SER A 132 14.28 -7.30 13.66
CA SER A 132 12.83 -7.39 13.43
C SER A 132 12.25 -8.46 14.36
N THR A 133 11.33 -8.08 15.25
CA THR A 133 10.69 -9.03 16.18
C THR A 133 9.70 -9.94 15.44
N ILE A 134 9.25 -9.53 14.25
CA ILE A 134 8.32 -10.28 13.41
C ILE A 134 8.99 -10.65 12.10
N ASN A 135 8.78 -11.87 11.62
CA ASN A 135 9.20 -12.27 10.28
C ASN A 135 8.34 -11.54 9.23
N PRO A 136 8.93 -10.69 8.37
CA PRO A 136 8.19 -9.86 7.41
C PRO A 136 7.37 -10.70 6.43
N ARG A 137 7.89 -11.86 6.02
CA ARG A 137 7.25 -12.75 5.03
C ARG A 137 5.98 -13.38 5.59
N TRP A 138 6.00 -13.81 6.85
CA TRP A 138 4.84 -14.41 7.52
C TRP A 138 3.75 -13.38 7.81
N PHE A 139 4.13 -12.17 8.23
CA PHE A 139 3.18 -11.12 8.55
C PHE A 139 2.48 -10.55 7.30
N LEU A 140 3.24 -10.33 6.23
CA LEU A 140 2.71 -9.88 4.94
C LEU A 140 1.76 -10.91 4.33
N SER A 141 2.14 -12.20 4.31
CA SER A 141 1.28 -13.25 3.74
C SER A 141 -0.02 -13.40 4.53
N ARG A 142 0.02 -13.33 5.87
CA ARG A 142 -1.18 -13.36 6.71
C ARG A 142 -2.11 -12.18 6.43
N SER A 143 -1.54 -10.98 6.31
CA SER A 143 -2.31 -9.74 6.09
C SER A 143 -2.92 -9.70 4.69
N MET A 144 -2.13 -10.01 3.66
CA MET A 144 -2.57 -10.02 2.27
C MET A 144 -3.56 -11.15 1.97
N GLY A 145 -3.38 -12.33 2.60
CA GLY A 145 -4.35 -13.41 2.53
C GLY A 145 -5.74 -12.97 3.01
N MET A 146 -5.82 -12.29 4.17
CA MET A 146 -7.11 -11.79 4.69
C MET A 146 -7.70 -10.67 3.82
N ILE A 147 -6.86 -9.76 3.31
CA ILE A 147 -7.30 -8.73 2.37
C ILE A 147 -7.94 -9.36 1.15
N ALA A 148 -7.29 -10.37 0.55
CA ALA A 148 -7.77 -11.00 -0.67
C ALA A 148 -8.98 -11.92 -0.44
N VAL A 149 -9.05 -12.67 0.68
CA VAL A 149 -10.19 -13.56 0.98
C VAL A 149 -11.50 -12.78 1.09
N VAL A 150 -11.48 -11.58 1.68
CA VAL A 150 -12.70 -10.77 1.83
C VAL A 150 -12.86 -9.80 0.65
N GLY A 151 -11.76 -9.20 0.19
CA GLY A 151 -11.77 -8.21 -0.87
C GLY A 151 -12.23 -8.76 -2.22
N ALA A 152 -11.77 -9.96 -2.62
CA ALA A 152 -12.11 -10.52 -3.92
C ALA A 152 -13.61 -10.90 -4.05
N PRO A 153 -14.27 -11.50 -3.03
CA PRO A 153 -15.72 -11.63 -3.02
C PRO A 153 -16.47 -10.29 -3.02
N CYS A 154 -16.01 -9.29 -2.26
CA CYS A 154 -16.60 -7.94 -2.29
C CYS A 154 -16.49 -7.30 -3.68
N PHE A 155 -15.33 -7.44 -4.34
CA PHE A 155 -15.13 -7.02 -5.72
C PHE A 155 -16.17 -7.64 -6.64
N LEU A 156 -16.32 -8.97 -6.58
CA LEU A 156 -17.26 -9.70 -7.45
C LEU A 156 -18.71 -9.29 -7.21
N LEU A 157 -19.09 -9.16 -5.94
CA LEU A 157 -20.43 -8.73 -5.56
C LEU A 157 -20.72 -7.34 -6.12
N VAL A 158 -19.83 -6.37 -5.93
CA VAL A 158 -20.01 -5.02 -6.44
C VAL A 158 -19.99 -4.98 -7.97
N PHE A 159 -19.11 -5.75 -8.60
CA PHE A 159 -19.08 -5.88 -10.06
C PHE A 159 -20.42 -6.34 -10.61
N PHE A 160 -20.97 -7.46 -10.12
CA PHE A 160 -22.24 -7.97 -10.62
C PHE A 160 -23.43 -7.06 -10.26
N LEU A 161 -23.48 -6.52 -9.04
CA LEU A 161 -24.54 -5.59 -8.66
C LEU A 161 -24.55 -4.34 -9.53
N SER A 162 -23.38 -3.76 -9.81
CA SER A 162 -23.25 -2.54 -10.61
C SER A 162 -23.45 -2.83 -12.10
N ALA A 163 -22.95 -3.95 -12.60
CA ALA A 163 -23.17 -4.35 -13.99
C ALA A 163 -24.66 -4.61 -14.27
N LEU A 164 -25.38 -5.29 -13.37
CA LEU A 164 -26.79 -5.62 -13.56
C LEU A 164 -27.72 -4.43 -13.30
N ASN A 165 -27.44 -3.60 -12.29
CA ASN A 165 -28.37 -2.55 -11.85
C ASN A 165 -27.91 -1.11 -12.17
N GLY A 166 -26.70 -0.89 -12.68
CA GLY A 166 -26.15 0.46 -12.83
C GLY A 166 -26.50 1.15 -14.15
N GLY A 167 -27.25 2.25 -14.10
CA GLY A 167 -27.68 3.04 -15.28
C GLY A 167 -29.18 2.93 -15.54
N ASP A 168 -29.68 3.62 -16.57
CA ASP A 168 -31.13 3.85 -16.77
C ASP A 168 -31.93 2.61 -17.22
N SER A 169 -31.26 1.53 -17.62
CA SER A 169 -31.90 0.27 -18.00
C SER A 169 -31.14 -0.93 -17.42
N PRO A 170 -31.74 -1.79 -16.60
CA PRO A 170 -31.04 -2.94 -16.02
C PRO A 170 -30.59 -3.94 -17.10
N LEU A 171 -29.36 -4.44 -17.00
CA LEU A 171 -28.85 -5.50 -17.87
C LEU A 171 -29.26 -6.86 -17.30
N THR A 172 -29.54 -7.82 -18.18
CA THR A 172 -29.74 -9.22 -17.77
C THR A 172 -28.42 -9.98 -17.76
N THR A 173 -28.36 -11.06 -16.97
CA THR A 173 -27.20 -11.96 -16.92
C THR A 173 -26.88 -12.56 -18.29
N THR A 174 -27.89 -12.83 -19.10
CA THR A 174 -27.72 -13.34 -20.48
C THR A 174 -26.96 -12.37 -21.37
N GLN A 175 -27.15 -11.06 -21.21
CA GLN A 175 -26.42 -10.03 -21.97
C GLN A 175 -24.95 -9.92 -21.56
N LEU A 176 -24.63 -10.18 -20.28
CA LEU A 176 -23.24 -10.17 -19.79
C LEU A 176 -22.45 -11.41 -20.22
N PHE A 177 -23.14 -12.53 -20.45
CA PHE A 177 -22.55 -13.81 -20.86
C PHE A 177 -22.77 -14.16 -22.33
N ASP A 178 -23.33 -13.25 -23.14
CA ASP A 178 -23.48 -13.44 -24.57
C ASP A 178 -22.11 -13.35 -25.26
N LYS A 179 -21.68 -14.43 -25.92
CA LYS A 179 -20.41 -14.50 -26.66
C LYS A 179 -20.29 -13.46 -27.77
N ASN A 180 -21.42 -13.00 -28.30
CA ASN A 180 -21.46 -11.98 -29.35
C ASN A 180 -21.43 -10.56 -28.79
N ALA A 181 -21.65 -10.38 -27.49
CA ALA A 181 -21.47 -9.11 -26.81
C ALA A 181 -20.00 -8.93 -26.40
N GLY A 182 -19.43 -7.75 -26.67
CA GLY A 182 -18.05 -7.41 -26.28
C GLY A 182 -17.78 -7.47 -24.77
N ALA A 183 -18.83 -7.60 -23.95
CA ALA A 183 -18.74 -7.75 -22.50
C ALA A 183 -18.33 -9.15 -22.02
N PHE A 184 -18.51 -10.21 -22.83
CA PHE A 184 -18.23 -11.59 -22.40
C PHE A 184 -16.79 -11.78 -21.93
N GLY A 185 -15.82 -11.25 -22.69
CA GLY A 185 -14.40 -11.36 -22.35
C GLY A 185 -14.05 -10.68 -21.02
N VAL A 186 -14.64 -9.50 -20.77
CA VAL A 186 -14.44 -8.74 -19.53
C VAL A 186 -15.04 -9.49 -18.35
N THR A 187 -16.30 -9.91 -18.47
CA THR A 187 -17.02 -10.63 -17.41
C THR A 187 -16.32 -11.95 -17.05
N LEU A 188 -15.92 -12.74 -18.05
CA LEU A 188 -15.24 -14.01 -17.83
C LEU A 188 -13.85 -13.82 -17.23
N GLY A 189 -13.07 -12.84 -17.71
CA GLY A 189 -11.76 -12.51 -17.17
C GLY A 189 -11.82 -12.07 -15.70
N VAL A 190 -12.80 -11.23 -15.36
CA VAL A 190 -13.08 -10.83 -13.99
C VAL A 190 -13.44 -12.03 -13.12
N LEU A 191 -14.36 -12.88 -13.57
CA LEU A 191 -14.81 -14.03 -12.80
C LEU A 191 -13.64 -14.99 -12.51
N ILE A 192 -12.89 -15.39 -13.54
CA ILE A 192 -11.78 -16.34 -13.39
C ILE A 192 -10.70 -15.76 -12.48
N SER A 193 -10.28 -14.50 -12.72
CA SER A 193 -9.22 -13.87 -11.93
C SER A 193 -9.58 -13.80 -10.45
N GLN A 194 -10.80 -13.36 -10.11
CA GLN A 194 -11.22 -13.22 -8.72
C GLN A 194 -11.45 -14.57 -8.03
N VAL A 195 -11.94 -15.59 -8.74
CA VAL A 195 -12.04 -16.95 -8.19
C VAL A 195 -10.65 -17.51 -7.86
N VAL A 196 -9.68 -17.37 -8.77
CA VAL A 196 -8.30 -17.81 -8.54
C VAL A 196 -7.68 -17.09 -7.33
N ILE A 197 -7.84 -15.76 -7.25
CA ILE A 197 -7.35 -14.97 -6.12
C ILE A 197 -8.00 -15.42 -4.82
N THR A 198 -9.33 -15.61 -4.81
CA THR A 198 -10.07 -16.03 -3.61
C THR A 198 -9.63 -17.41 -3.14
N LEU A 199 -9.46 -18.38 -4.03
CA LEU A 199 -8.99 -19.72 -3.69
C LEU A 199 -7.57 -19.69 -3.12
N PHE A 200 -6.65 -18.96 -3.78
CA PHE A 200 -5.28 -18.83 -3.30
C PHE A 200 -5.21 -18.12 -1.93
N ALA A 201 -6.05 -17.10 -1.74
CA ALA A 201 -6.16 -16.39 -0.48
C ALA A 201 -6.76 -17.28 0.62
N ALA A 202 -7.77 -18.09 0.31
CA ALA A 202 -8.39 -19.01 1.27
C ALA A 202 -7.39 -20.05 1.77
N ILE A 203 -6.58 -20.61 0.86
CA ILE A 203 -5.46 -21.50 1.23
C ILE A 203 -4.49 -20.75 2.15
N THR A 204 -4.11 -19.53 1.79
CA THR A 204 -3.21 -18.71 2.63
C THR A 204 -3.77 -18.50 4.03
N VAL A 205 -5.04 -18.12 4.16
CA VAL A 205 -5.68 -17.91 5.47
C VAL A 205 -5.73 -19.22 6.27
N ALA A 206 -6.08 -20.35 5.62
CA ALA A 206 -6.14 -21.66 6.27
C ALA A 206 -4.80 -22.07 6.91
N PHE A 207 -3.66 -21.73 6.29
CA PHE A 207 -2.33 -22.06 6.82
C PHE A 207 -1.79 -21.02 7.81
N TYR A 208 -2.07 -19.73 7.62
CA TYR A 208 -1.44 -18.65 8.39
C TYR A 208 -2.26 -18.17 9.59
N TYR A 209 -3.56 -18.43 9.64
CA TYR A 209 -4.44 -17.99 10.72
C TYR A 209 -4.61 -19.00 11.87
N GLN A 210 -3.96 -20.17 11.79
CA GLN A 210 -3.93 -21.15 12.87
C GLN A 210 -3.11 -20.67 14.06
N LYS A 211 -3.50 -21.04 15.29
CA LYS A 211 -2.82 -20.61 16.54
C LYS A 211 -1.33 -20.99 16.59
N ASN A 212 -0.93 -22.09 15.93
CA ASN A 212 0.45 -22.58 15.89
C ASN A 212 1.20 -22.21 14.60
N SER A 213 0.65 -21.33 13.76
CA SER A 213 1.21 -21.05 12.42
C SER A 213 2.60 -20.40 12.47
N HIS A 214 2.90 -19.64 13.53
CA HIS A 214 4.22 -19.07 13.75
C HIS A 214 5.27 -20.16 14.06
N ASP A 215 4.92 -21.11 14.90
CA ASP A 215 5.81 -22.20 15.31
C ASP A 215 5.98 -23.26 14.22
N LEU A 216 4.94 -23.49 13.41
CA LEU A 216 5.01 -24.32 12.19
C LEU A 216 5.90 -23.70 11.11
N PHE A 217 5.97 -22.36 11.06
CA PHE A 217 6.82 -21.64 10.11
C PHE A 217 8.29 -21.59 10.54
N THR A 218 8.55 -21.50 11.85
CA THR A 218 9.90 -21.39 12.44
C THR A 218 10.50 -22.74 12.86
N GLY A 219 9.67 -23.76 13.07
CA GLY A 219 10.04 -25.09 13.58
C GLY A 219 10.85 -25.99 12.62
N PRO A 220 11.01 -27.28 12.97
CA PRO A 220 11.85 -28.23 12.22
C PRO A 220 11.39 -28.38 10.76
N LYS A 221 12.32 -28.78 9.88
CA LYS A 221 12.08 -28.86 8.42
C LYS A 221 11.01 -29.92 8.11
N ASN A 222 9.78 -29.47 7.89
CA ASN A 222 8.66 -30.31 7.43
C ASN A 222 8.18 -29.82 6.06
N ALA A 223 7.55 -30.71 5.26
CA ALA A 223 6.98 -30.36 3.95
C ALA A 223 5.99 -29.17 4.04
N LEU A 224 5.20 -29.11 5.13
CA LEU A 224 4.27 -28.02 5.42
C LEU A 224 4.98 -26.67 5.57
N ARG A 225 6.17 -26.64 6.21
CA ARG A 225 6.99 -25.42 6.33
C ARG A 225 7.47 -24.93 4.98
N THR A 226 7.93 -25.83 4.12
CA THR A 226 8.37 -25.49 2.75
C THR A 226 7.21 -24.90 1.95
N PHE A 227 6.03 -25.52 2.03
CA PHE A 227 4.82 -25.03 1.36
C PHE A 227 4.40 -23.63 1.85
N MET A 228 4.39 -23.40 3.17
CA MET A 228 4.14 -22.07 3.72
C MET A 228 5.17 -21.06 3.21
N LYS A 229 6.47 -21.37 3.25
CA LYS A 229 7.51 -20.46 2.73
C LYS A 229 7.30 -20.10 1.26
N ILE A 230 6.87 -21.05 0.42
CA ILE A 230 6.54 -20.78 -0.99
C ILE A 230 5.39 -19.77 -1.09
N ILE A 231 4.29 -19.99 -0.37
CA ILE A 231 3.15 -19.06 -0.33
C ILE A 231 3.59 -17.66 0.13
N ALA A 232 4.42 -17.58 1.17
CA ALA A 232 4.95 -16.32 1.67
C ALA A 232 5.81 -15.59 0.62
N VAL A 233 6.63 -16.31 -0.14
CA VAL A 233 7.42 -15.73 -1.23
C VAL A 233 6.53 -15.26 -2.38
N ILE A 234 5.47 -15.99 -2.73
CA ILE A 234 4.51 -15.56 -3.75
C ILE A 234 3.87 -14.23 -3.34
N TRP A 235 3.38 -14.10 -2.11
CA TRP A 235 2.82 -12.84 -1.62
C TRP A 235 3.85 -11.71 -1.57
N LEU A 236 5.10 -12.02 -1.21
CA LEU A 236 6.19 -11.04 -1.24
C LEU A 236 6.45 -10.53 -2.66
N ILE A 237 6.40 -11.41 -3.67
CA ILE A 237 6.52 -11.02 -5.08
C ILE A 237 5.35 -10.13 -5.49
N VAL A 238 4.11 -10.50 -5.14
CA VAL A 238 2.91 -9.69 -5.42
C VAL A 238 3.05 -8.29 -4.82
N VAL A 239 3.41 -8.18 -3.55
CA VAL A 239 3.68 -6.90 -2.86
C VAL A 239 4.75 -6.10 -3.58
N THR A 240 5.80 -6.76 -4.05
CA THR A 240 6.91 -6.09 -4.74
C THR A 240 6.46 -5.55 -6.11
N ILE A 241 5.66 -6.31 -6.85
CA ILE A 241 5.06 -5.86 -8.12
C ILE A 241 4.15 -4.65 -7.89
N GLU A 242 3.31 -4.67 -6.85
CA GLU A 242 2.47 -3.52 -6.50
C GLU A 242 3.32 -2.27 -6.21
N LEU A 243 4.42 -2.42 -5.46
CA LEU A 243 5.36 -1.33 -5.19
C LEU A 243 6.04 -0.80 -6.46
N PHE A 244 6.37 -1.67 -7.44
CA PHE A 244 6.90 -1.26 -8.74
C PHE A 244 5.87 -0.50 -9.58
N ILE A 245 4.60 -0.93 -9.58
CA ILE A 245 3.51 -0.21 -10.26
C ILE A 245 3.35 1.20 -9.67
N LEU A 246 3.41 1.31 -8.34
CA LEU A 246 3.37 2.60 -7.66
C LEU A 246 4.57 3.50 -8.02
N LEU A 247 5.77 2.92 -8.15
CA LEU A 247 6.96 3.63 -8.60
C LEU A 247 6.79 4.15 -10.04
N PHE A 248 6.21 3.33 -10.92
CA PHE A 248 5.88 3.75 -12.29
C PHE A 248 4.87 4.92 -12.29
N PHE A 249 3.78 4.84 -11.52
CA PHE A 249 2.81 5.93 -11.42
C PHE A 249 3.41 7.23 -10.87
N ALA A 250 4.34 7.13 -9.92
CA ALA A 250 5.04 8.30 -9.39
C ALA A 250 5.88 9.00 -10.47
N ILE A 251 6.55 8.23 -11.33
CA ILE A 251 7.31 8.75 -12.47
C ILE A 251 6.37 9.41 -13.49
N VAL A 252 5.28 8.74 -13.87
CA VAL A 252 4.26 9.29 -14.77
C VAL A 252 3.69 10.60 -14.24
N ARG A 253 3.48 10.70 -12.93
CA ARG A 253 2.96 11.92 -12.28
C ARG A 253 3.94 13.09 -12.34
N ILE A 254 5.25 12.83 -12.25
CA ILE A 254 6.28 13.87 -12.46
C ILE A 254 6.20 14.39 -13.91
N PHE A 255 6.09 13.49 -14.90
CA PHE A 255 5.92 13.89 -16.29
C PHE A 255 4.62 14.66 -16.52
N GLY A 256 3.52 14.29 -15.86
CA GLY A 256 2.26 15.02 -15.91
C GLY A 256 2.40 16.45 -15.38
N ALA A 257 3.03 16.64 -14.22
CA ALA A 257 3.29 17.97 -13.68
C ALA A 257 4.22 18.81 -14.57
N LEU A 258 5.18 18.18 -15.25
CA LEU A 258 6.03 18.86 -16.23
C LEU A 258 5.23 19.29 -17.46
N ALA A 259 4.34 18.43 -17.96
CA ALA A 259 3.45 18.74 -19.07
C ALA A 259 2.52 19.91 -18.73
N ASP A 260 2.00 19.98 -17.49
CA ASP A 260 1.16 21.10 -17.04
C ASP A 260 1.88 22.45 -17.08
N VAL A 261 3.17 22.47 -16.71
CA VAL A 261 4.01 23.68 -16.81
C VAL A 261 4.27 24.05 -18.27
N LEU A 262 4.59 23.08 -19.12
CA LEU A 262 4.81 23.32 -20.56
C LEU A 262 3.54 23.83 -21.25
N ASN A 263 2.38 23.25 -20.93
CA ASN A 263 1.08 23.71 -21.42
C ASN A 263 0.80 25.15 -20.95
N THR A 264 1.13 25.47 -19.69
CA THR A 264 0.93 26.81 -19.14
C THR A 264 1.87 27.85 -19.75
N LEU A 265 3.08 27.46 -20.16
CA LEU A 265 4.03 28.31 -20.89
C LEU A 265 3.66 28.54 -22.36
N SER A 266 3.06 27.55 -23.00
CA SER A 266 2.62 27.63 -24.41
C SER A 266 1.37 28.51 -24.57
N ASP A 267 0.54 28.59 -23.53
CA ASP A 267 -0.75 29.26 -23.55
C ASP A 267 -0.61 30.76 -23.25
N ARG A 268 -0.60 31.59 -24.30
CA ARG A 268 -0.41 33.06 -24.22
C ARG A 268 -1.45 33.81 -23.39
N ASN A 269 -2.57 33.16 -23.07
CA ASN A 269 -3.67 33.75 -22.29
C ASN A 269 -3.53 33.56 -20.77
N ARG A 270 -2.51 32.84 -20.30
CA ARG A 270 -2.33 32.57 -18.86
C ARG A 270 -1.46 33.62 -18.20
N GLY A 271 -1.99 34.28 -17.17
CA GLY A 271 -1.28 35.28 -16.40
C GLY A 271 -0.12 34.71 -15.57
N PRO A 272 0.80 35.57 -15.09
CA PRO A 272 2.00 35.16 -14.34
C PRO A 272 1.69 34.37 -13.05
N LEU A 273 0.52 34.60 -12.44
CA LEU A 273 0.05 33.84 -11.27
C LEU A 273 -0.22 32.37 -11.58
N MET A 274 -0.77 32.06 -12.76
CA MET A 274 -1.00 30.67 -13.18
C MET A 274 0.33 29.96 -13.46
N LEU A 275 1.30 30.68 -14.05
CA LEU A 275 2.64 30.15 -14.26
C LEU A 275 3.33 29.86 -12.93
N PHE A 276 3.25 30.78 -11.96
CA PHE A 276 3.80 30.57 -10.62
C PHE A 276 3.16 29.37 -9.92
N ALA A 277 1.83 29.25 -9.98
CA ALA A 277 1.12 28.11 -9.41
C ALA A 277 1.52 26.77 -10.07
N ALA A 278 1.70 26.75 -11.39
CA ALA A 278 2.14 25.57 -12.12
C ALA A 278 3.57 25.15 -11.75
N VAL A 279 4.50 26.12 -11.65
CA VAL A 279 5.88 25.86 -11.22
C VAL A 279 5.93 25.41 -9.76
N PHE A 280 5.15 26.03 -8.87
CA PHE A 280 5.05 25.59 -7.48
C PHE A 280 4.50 24.16 -7.37
N ASN A 281 3.45 23.84 -8.13
CA ASN A 281 2.90 22.48 -8.20
C ASN A 281 3.94 21.47 -8.73
N LEU A 282 4.73 21.84 -9.73
CA LEU A 282 5.84 21.02 -10.23
C LEU A 282 6.88 20.78 -9.14
N MET A 283 7.36 21.83 -8.46
CA MET A 283 8.33 21.70 -7.38
C MET A 283 7.83 20.80 -6.26
N TRP A 284 6.58 21.02 -5.82
CA TRP A 284 5.95 20.19 -4.78
C TRP A 284 5.80 18.74 -5.23
N THR A 285 5.33 18.52 -6.47
CA THR A 285 5.13 17.18 -7.02
C THR A 285 6.47 16.45 -7.15
N VAL A 286 7.51 17.09 -7.67
CA VAL A 286 8.86 16.50 -7.77
C VAL A 286 9.36 16.14 -6.37
N ALA A 287 9.30 17.05 -5.39
CA ALA A 287 9.75 16.77 -4.03
C ALA A 287 8.98 15.59 -3.40
N ALA A 288 7.65 15.57 -3.52
CA ALA A 288 6.81 14.50 -2.98
C ALA A 288 7.05 13.15 -3.67
N MET A 289 7.17 13.13 -5.00
CA MET A 289 7.37 11.90 -5.77
C MET A 289 8.80 11.36 -5.65
N THR A 290 9.83 12.21 -5.60
CA THR A 290 11.20 11.77 -5.30
C THR A 290 11.28 11.13 -3.92
N TYR A 291 10.62 11.72 -2.92
CA TYR A 291 10.50 11.12 -1.60
C TYR A 291 9.79 9.75 -1.64
N TYR A 292 8.74 9.64 -2.46
CA TYR A 292 8.00 8.40 -2.65
C TYR A 292 8.86 7.29 -3.26
N ILE A 293 9.60 7.60 -4.33
CA ILE A 293 10.54 6.68 -4.99
C ILE A 293 11.60 6.20 -3.99
N TYR A 294 12.19 7.11 -3.22
CA TYR A 294 13.18 6.75 -2.20
C TYR A 294 12.61 5.79 -1.16
N THR A 295 11.42 6.09 -0.64
CA THR A 295 10.78 5.28 0.41
C THR A 295 10.36 3.91 -0.08
N ILE A 296 9.84 3.80 -1.31
CA ILE A 296 9.53 2.52 -1.95
C ILE A 296 10.79 1.68 -2.09
N ASN A 297 11.87 2.24 -2.64
CA ASN A 297 13.13 1.50 -2.83
C ASN A 297 13.68 0.95 -1.51
N LYS A 298 13.66 1.77 -0.45
CA LYS A 298 14.08 1.33 0.89
C LYS A 298 13.16 0.26 1.47
N THR A 299 11.86 0.35 1.19
CA THR A 299 10.89 -0.66 1.62
C THR A 299 11.09 -1.98 0.91
N ILE A 300 11.32 -1.99 -0.41
CA ILE A 300 11.61 -3.21 -1.20
C ILE A 300 12.86 -3.91 -0.63
N VAL A 301 13.96 -3.17 -0.45
CA VAL A 301 15.18 -3.75 0.16
C VAL A 301 14.90 -4.27 1.57
N GLY A 302 14.08 -3.55 2.35
CA GLY A 302 13.71 -3.91 3.72
C GLY A 302 12.88 -5.20 3.84
N ILE A 303 11.91 -5.43 2.94
CA ILE A 303 11.06 -6.63 2.99
C ILE A 303 11.77 -7.88 2.45
N TRP A 304 12.79 -7.73 1.60
CA TRP A 304 13.54 -8.83 1.00
C TRP A 304 14.73 -9.31 1.83
N SER A 305 15.21 -8.53 2.80
CA SER A 305 16.33 -8.95 3.65
C SER A 305 15.96 -10.15 4.54
N ASP A 306 16.85 -11.11 4.66
CA ASP A 306 16.51 -12.37 5.33
C ASP A 306 16.36 -12.29 6.85
N GLU A 307 16.90 -11.30 7.54
CA GLU A 307 16.71 -11.09 8.98
C GLU A 307 16.96 -9.61 9.29
N GLY A 308 15.89 -8.83 9.51
CA GLY A 308 15.90 -7.46 10.04
C GLY A 308 17.08 -6.57 9.61
N VAL A 309 16.91 -5.82 8.52
CA VAL A 309 17.93 -4.88 8.03
C VAL A 309 18.38 -3.89 9.10
N VAL A 310 19.63 -4.03 9.54
CA VAL A 310 20.41 -2.94 10.13
C VAL A 310 21.06 -2.16 8.99
N TYR A 311 20.53 -0.98 8.63
CA TYR A 311 21.29 0.01 7.87
C TYR A 311 21.40 1.25 8.71
N GLY A 312 22.60 1.73 9.03
CA GLY A 312 22.81 3.00 9.73
C GLY A 312 22.21 4.20 8.98
N HIS A 313 21.82 5.23 9.74
CA HIS A 313 21.50 6.54 9.20
C HIS A 313 22.66 7.07 8.33
N PHE A 314 22.34 7.96 7.39
CA PHE A 314 23.27 8.85 6.67
C PHE A 314 24.55 9.13 7.49
N SER A 315 25.59 8.31 7.29
CA SER A 315 26.90 8.56 7.89
C SER A 315 27.58 9.75 7.20
N GLY A 316 27.04 10.27 6.11
CA GLY A 316 27.52 11.49 5.45
C GLY A 316 27.47 12.69 6.39
N PHE A 317 26.29 13.02 6.94
CA PHE A 317 26.16 14.20 7.81
C PHE A 317 26.75 14.00 9.21
N ALA A 318 26.65 12.79 9.78
CA ALA A 318 27.29 12.49 11.07
C ALA A 318 28.83 12.37 10.97
N ARG A 319 29.39 11.99 9.80
CA ARG A 319 30.84 12.08 9.54
C ARG A 319 31.26 13.52 9.30
N LEU A 320 30.45 14.34 8.64
CA LEU A 320 30.71 15.77 8.47
C LEU A 320 30.69 16.49 9.82
N GLU A 321 29.69 16.23 10.67
CA GLU A 321 29.60 16.78 12.02
C GLU A 321 30.71 16.27 12.95
N LYS A 322 31.15 15.01 12.81
CA LYS A 322 32.34 14.49 13.53
C LYS A 322 33.66 15.02 12.97
N ALA A 323 33.75 15.30 11.68
CA ALA A 323 34.94 15.91 11.07
C ALA A 323 35.05 17.39 11.47
N GLU A 324 33.94 18.10 11.53
CA GLU A 324 33.85 19.51 11.93
C GLU A 324 34.11 19.69 13.44
N ASN A 325 33.54 18.81 14.27
CA ASN A 325 33.85 18.76 15.72
C ASN A 325 35.25 18.20 16.04
N GLY A 326 35.85 17.47 15.11
CA GLY A 326 37.24 16.99 15.21
C GLY A 326 38.27 18.08 14.93
N GLN A 327 37.95 19.03 14.04
CA GLN A 327 38.82 20.16 13.71
C GLN A 327 38.76 21.29 14.73
N THR A 328 37.63 21.48 15.42
CA THR A 328 37.50 22.50 16.50
C THR A 328 38.23 22.11 17.78
N ARG A 329 38.61 20.84 17.98
CA ARG A 329 39.42 20.39 19.12
C ARG A 329 40.94 20.42 18.87
N GLN A 330 41.37 20.79 17.66
CA GLN A 330 42.79 20.91 17.30
C GLN A 330 43.20 22.36 17.00
N ARG A 331 42.40 23.34 17.42
CA ARG A 331 42.79 24.75 17.47
C ARG A 331 42.80 25.24 18.91
#